data_AF-W6AB40-F1
#
_entry.id   AF-W6AB40-F1
#
_cell.length_a   1.000
_cell.length_b   1.000
_cell.length_c   1.000
_cell.angle_alpha   90.00
_cell.angle_beta   90.00
_cell.angle_gamma   90.00
#
_symmetry.space_group_name_H-M   'P 1'
#
loop_
_entity.id
_entity.type
_entity.pdbx_description
1 polymer ?
#
loop_
_entity_poly.entity_id
_entity_poly.type
_entity_poly.pdbx_seq_one_letter_code
_entity_poly.pdbx_strand_id
1 'polypeptide(L)'
;MEDFEKVDLKKVIEEDCKEYFKNTKKELKIPNPVLPYILFGIGFFGTIIFIALAEDLKSLGYLYPIILSLIILSGVIGAIFLSIYYSKKKKFRNSLKENFNMVKYFNIELSNITQGYIKNMRIADTYKLGIFKVEAFVKGVETTGASFVNFNLEDQGFSYGVVNSRTLVTVSKNNQRIYNYYTQTFMVANFEYDVVEAPINFYYSKSPFFKEKGIEKIELESNDFNKQTNVYSTNQILSRKFLSPKKMNNLLDFNKNKDQVGVKYLFMDRNSIFMEVLNRAIVHKDTYIIWELPPGNNIKTISNEIYKKVTSESKDIFSTLKYIQTLEVFPD
;
A
#
# COMPACT_ATOMS: atom_id res chain seq x y z
N MET A 1 33.92 -8.73 6.56
CA MET A 1 32.44 -8.59 6.24
C MET A 1 31.61 -9.45 7.20
N GLU A 2 31.11 -8.83 8.30
CA GLU A 2 30.27 -9.44 9.35
C GLU A 2 29.16 -10.30 8.73
N ASP A 3 29.15 -11.63 8.90
CA ASP A 3 28.12 -12.62 8.52
C ASP A 3 26.70 -12.11 8.81
N PHE A 4 26.03 -11.60 7.67
CA PHE A 4 24.61 -11.19 7.82
C PHE A 4 23.77 -12.37 8.33
N GLU A 5 23.12 -12.08 9.46
CA GLU A 5 22.20 -13.11 9.99
C GLU A 5 20.74 -12.76 9.62
N LYS A 6 20.13 -13.78 8.95
CA LYS A 6 18.73 -13.59 8.53
C LYS A 6 17.80 -13.54 9.75
N VAL A 7 17.00 -12.54 9.68
CA VAL A 7 15.99 -12.40 10.77
C VAL A 7 14.67 -13.01 10.29
N ASP A 8 14.05 -13.81 11.28
CA ASP A 8 12.75 -14.42 10.95
C ASP A 8 11.62 -13.38 11.06
N LEU A 9 11.20 -12.87 9.86
CA LEU A 9 10.20 -11.77 9.81
C LEU A 9 8.87 -12.21 10.42
N LYS A 10 8.48 -13.42 10.13
CA LYS A 10 7.17 -13.88 10.64
C LYS A 10 7.15 -13.90 12.18
N LYS A 11 8.24 -14.41 12.70
CA LYS A 11 8.30 -14.46 14.16
C LYS A 11 8.28 -13.05 14.79
N VAL A 12 9.01 -12.15 14.20
CA VAL A 12 9.05 -10.77 14.74
C VAL A 12 7.64 -10.15 14.68
N ILE A 13 6.93 -10.35 13.58
CA ILE A 13 5.58 -9.76 13.43
C ILE A 13 4.64 -10.41 14.46
N GLU A 14 4.76 -11.68 14.62
CA GLU A 14 3.86 -12.36 15.58
C GLU A 14 4.10 -11.87 17.01
N GLU A 15 5.35 -11.69 17.31
CA GLU A 15 5.65 -11.21 18.69
C GLU A 15 5.14 -9.77 18.89
N ASP A 16 5.32 -8.95 17.86
CA ASP A 16 4.80 -7.57 17.99
C ASP A 16 3.27 -7.57 18.09
N CYS A 17 2.64 -8.47 17.34
CA CYS A 17 1.16 -8.54 17.41
C CYS A 17 0.71 -9.02 18.80
N LYS A 18 1.46 -10.00 19.31
CA LYS A 18 1.08 -10.49 20.67
C LYS A 18 1.25 -9.40 21.72
N GLU A 19 2.34 -8.77 21.64
CA GLU A 19 2.59 -7.69 22.63
C GLU A 19 1.55 -6.56 22.49
N TYR A 20 1.22 -6.23 21.31
CA TYR A 20 0.25 -5.15 21.11
C TYR A 20 -1.14 -5.57 21.62
N PHE A 21 -1.55 -6.77 21.27
CA PHE A 21 -2.90 -7.21 21.67
C PHE A 21 -2.97 -7.36 23.20
N LYS A 22 -1.90 -7.80 23.80
CA LYS A 22 -1.89 -7.89 25.27
C LYS A 22 -2.02 -6.49 25.92
N ASN A 23 -1.34 -5.48 25.38
CA ASN A 23 -1.35 -4.13 26.00
C ASN A 23 -2.62 -3.36 25.66
N THR A 24 -3.18 -3.55 24.49
CA THR A 24 -4.32 -2.75 24.01
C THR A 24 -5.63 -3.33 24.56
N LYS A 25 -5.76 -4.71 24.51
CA LYS A 25 -6.93 -5.31 25.20
C LYS A 25 -7.05 -4.81 26.64
N LYS A 26 -5.98 -4.63 27.32
CA LYS A 26 -6.00 -4.13 28.73
C LYS A 26 -6.33 -2.62 28.76
N GLU A 27 -5.94 -1.88 27.78
CA GLU A 27 -6.14 -0.41 27.81
C GLU A 27 -7.53 -0.04 27.29
N LEU A 28 -8.09 -0.85 26.31
CA LEU A 28 -9.38 -0.44 25.70
C LEU A 28 -10.52 -1.22 26.32
N LYS A 29 -10.18 -2.09 27.41
CA LYS A 29 -11.17 -2.86 28.18
C LYS A 29 -12.30 -3.36 27.28
N ILE A 30 -12.08 -4.01 26.17
CA ILE A 30 -13.13 -4.48 25.24
C ILE A 30 -13.91 -5.61 25.94
N PRO A 31 -15.18 -5.32 26.15
CA PRO A 31 -16.00 -6.28 26.91
C PRO A 31 -16.33 -7.53 26.06
N ASN A 32 -16.40 -8.67 26.67
CA ASN A 32 -16.86 -9.91 26.01
C ASN A 32 -18.30 -9.77 25.48
N PRO A 33 -18.53 -10.07 24.20
CA PRO A 33 -19.83 -9.76 23.60
C PRO A 33 -20.88 -10.85 23.90
N VAL A 34 -20.47 -11.94 24.54
CA VAL A 34 -21.38 -13.10 24.67
C VAL A 34 -22.62 -12.71 25.48
N LEU A 35 -22.47 -12.08 26.60
CA LEU A 35 -23.61 -11.72 27.47
C LEU A 35 -24.52 -10.70 26.80
N PRO A 36 -24.02 -9.67 26.16
CA PRO A 36 -24.89 -8.71 25.46
C PRO A 36 -25.67 -9.38 24.32
N TYR A 37 -25.06 -10.35 23.64
CA TYR A 37 -25.79 -11.06 22.58
C TYR A 37 -26.95 -11.87 23.16
N ILE A 38 -26.65 -12.49 24.27
CA ILE A 38 -27.71 -13.26 24.93
C ILE A 38 -28.86 -12.33 25.37
N LEU A 39 -28.53 -11.15 25.98
CA LEU A 39 -29.57 -10.21 26.46
C LEU A 39 -30.38 -9.65 25.29
N PHE A 40 -29.61 -9.37 24.22
CA PHE A 40 -30.31 -8.82 23.04
C PHE A 40 -31.24 -9.89 22.46
N GLY A 41 -30.73 -11.12 22.36
CA GLY A 41 -31.55 -12.23 21.86
C GLY A 41 -32.82 -12.45 22.70
N ILE A 42 -32.63 -12.50 24.04
CA ILE A 42 -33.79 -12.68 24.95
C ILE A 42 -34.79 -11.52 24.76
N GLY A 43 -34.29 -10.31 24.62
CA GLY A 43 -35.18 -9.14 24.44
C GLY A 43 -35.92 -9.20 23.11
N PHE A 44 -35.16 -9.55 22.06
CA PHE A 44 -35.78 -9.53 20.72
C PHE A 44 -36.75 -10.70 20.57
N PHE A 45 -36.22 -11.92 20.85
CA PHE A 45 -37.11 -13.08 20.69
C PHE A 45 -38.20 -13.12 21.76
N GLY A 46 -37.83 -12.67 22.95
CA GLY A 46 -38.83 -12.59 24.05
C GLY A 46 -40.01 -11.67 23.69
N THR A 47 -39.70 -10.60 23.01
CA THR A 47 -40.79 -9.66 22.62
C THR A 47 -41.67 -10.30 21.53
N ILE A 48 -41.05 -10.99 20.59
CA ILE A 48 -41.82 -11.64 19.51
C ILE A 48 -42.75 -12.71 20.11
N ILE A 49 -42.18 -13.50 20.98
CA ILE A 49 -42.98 -14.57 21.60
C ILE A 49 -44.11 -13.96 22.46
N PHE A 50 -43.79 -12.88 23.10
CA PHE A 50 -44.77 -12.24 24.00
C PHE A 50 -45.92 -11.63 23.19
N ILE A 51 -45.62 -11.10 22.03
CA ILE A 51 -46.67 -10.53 21.16
C ILE A 51 -47.49 -11.68 20.56
N ALA A 52 -46.81 -12.74 20.23
CA ALA A 52 -47.52 -13.90 19.65
C ALA A 52 -48.49 -14.54 20.64
N LEU A 53 -48.21 -14.41 21.91
CA LEU A 53 -49.08 -15.06 22.93
C LEU A 53 -49.88 -14.01 23.68
N ALA A 54 -50.03 -12.88 23.10
CA ALA A 54 -50.56 -11.68 23.81
C ALA A 54 -51.97 -11.96 24.34
N GLU A 55 -52.77 -12.77 23.60
CA GLU A 55 -54.18 -13.03 24.01
C GLU A 55 -54.23 -13.99 25.21
N ASP A 56 -53.31 -14.92 25.18
CA ASP A 56 -53.24 -15.91 26.30
C ASP A 56 -52.62 -15.28 27.55
N LEU A 57 -51.93 -14.21 27.43
CA LEU A 57 -51.16 -13.67 28.56
C LEU A 57 -51.86 -12.44 29.14
N LYS A 58 -53.05 -12.09 28.49
CA LYS A 58 -53.81 -10.92 28.96
C LYS A 58 -54.43 -11.19 30.33
N SER A 59 -54.53 -12.49 30.67
CA SER A 59 -55.08 -12.90 31.97
C SER A 59 -54.11 -12.58 33.11
N LEU A 60 -52.96 -12.14 32.82
CA LEU A 60 -51.93 -11.77 33.82
C LEU A 60 -52.14 -10.34 34.33
N GLY A 61 -53.21 -9.59 33.89
CA GLY A 61 -53.62 -8.28 34.44
C GLY A 61 -52.45 -7.28 34.45
N TYR A 62 -52.06 -6.68 35.60
CA TYR A 62 -51.08 -5.57 35.70
C TYR A 62 -49.65 -6.11 35.54
N LEU A 63 -49.47 -7.49 35.64
CA LEU A 63 -48.13 -8.10 35.50
C LEU A 63 -47.72 -8.21 34.03
N TYR A 64 -48.73 -8.06 33.19
CA TYR A 64 -48.49 -8.18 31.74
C TYR A 64 -47.57 -7.05 31.24
N PRO A 65 -47.89 -5.86 31.51
CA PRO A 65 -47.02 -4.77 31.01
C PRO A 65 -45.67 -4.74 31.75
N ILE A 66 -45.60 -5.25 33.00
CA ILE A 66 -44.32 -5.24 33.75
C ILE A 66 -43.37 -6.29 33.15
N ILE A 67 -43.88 -7.43 32.82
CA ILE A 67 -43.01 -8.50 32.27
C ILE A 67 -42.57 -8.10 30.85
N LEU A 68 -43.49 -7.55 30.09
CA LEU A 68 -43.11 -7.07 28.75
C LEU A 68 -42.04 -5.98 28.84
N SER A 69 -42.15 -5.09 29.77
CA SER A 69 -41.14 -4.02 29.94
C SER A 69 -39.78 -4.60 30.33
N LEU A 70 -39.75 -5.67 31.15
CA LEU A 70 -38.47 -6.27 31.56
C LEU A 70 -37.80 -6.97 30.37
N ILE A 71 -38.63 -7.61 29.55
CA ILE A 71 -38.06 -8.31 28.37
C ILE A 71 -37.48 -7.27 27.39
N ILE A 72 -38.22 -6.20 27.24
CA ILE A 72 -37.73 -5.15 26.32
C ILE A 72 -36.47 -4.48 26.92
N LEU A 73 -36.53 -4.28 28.20
CA LEU A 73 -35.36 -3.64 28.84
C LEU A 73 -34.11 -4.51 28.68
N SER A 74 -34.30 -5.79 28.79
CA SER A 74 -33.12 -6.68 28.59
C SER A 74 -32.57 -6.54 27.17
N GLY A 75 -33.49 -6.41 26.15
CA GLY A 75 -33.03 -6.20 24.75
C GLY A 75 -32.30 -4.87 24.59
N VAL A 76 -32.85 -3.87 25.21
CA VAL A 76 -32.24 -2.52 25.09
C VAL A 76 -30.86 -2.51 25.75
N ILE A 77 -30.76 -3.16 26.91
CA ILE A 77 -29.44 -3.19 27.60
C ILE A 77 -28.45 -3.99 26.74
N GLY A 78 -28.94 -5.09 26.17
CA GLY A 78 -28.04 -5.87 25.28
C GLY A 78 -27.61 -5.02 24.07
N ALA A 79 -28.52 -4.28 23.52
CA ALA A 79 -28.19 -3.44 22.34
C ALA A 79 -27.18 -2.35 22.69
N ILE A 80 -27.37 -1.72 23.83
CA ILE A 80 -26.42 -0.66 24.24
C ILE A 80 -25.03 -1.24 24.41
N PHE A 81 -24.89 -2.39 25.03
CA PHE A 81 -23.56 -2.97 25.26
C PHE A 81 -22.94 -3.44 23.94
N LEU A 82 -23.83 -3.94 23.04
CA LEU A 82 -23.27 -4.34 21.74
C LEU A 82 -22.78 -3.12 20.96
N SER A 83 -23.58 -2.03 21.06
CA SER A 83 -23.10 -0.79 20.44
C SER A 83 -21.74 -0.36 21.02
N ILE A 84 -21.54 -0.43 22.32
CA ILE A 84 -20.24 -0.06 22.94
C ILE A 84 -19.15 -1.03 22.45
N TYR A 85 -19.50 -2.33 22.39
CA TYR A 85 -18.50 -3.32 21.92
C TYR A 85 -18.04 -2.97 20.50
N TYR A 86 -19.00 -2.68 19.63
CA TYR A 86 -18.60 -2.41 18.24
C TYR A 86 -17.84 -1.09 18.13
N SER A 87 -18.25 -0.15 18.86
CA SER A 87 -17.47 1.10 18.86
C SER A 87 -16.03 0.88 19.34
N LYS A 88 -15.89 0.15 20.37
CA LYS A 88 -14.52 -0.08 20.91
C LYS A 88 -13.73 -0.98 19.94
N LYS A 89 -14.44 -1.91 19.35
CA LYS A 89 -13.76 -2.74 18.32
C LYS A 89 -13.26 -1.88 17.15
N LYS A 90 -14.12 -1.04 16.74
CA LYS A 90 -13.69 -0.12 15.66
C LYS A 90 -12.47 0.70 16.09
N LYS A 91 -12.50 1.29 17.26
CA LYS A 91 -11.32 2.06 17.75
C LYS A 91 -10.08 1.17 17.83
N PHE A 92 -10.33 -0.02 18.22
CA PHE A 92 -9.20 -0.98 18.28
C PHE A 92 -8.60 -1.18 16.88
N ARG A 93 -9.47 -1.34 15.94
CA ARG A 93 -8.97 -1.53 14.56
C ARG A 93 -8.21 -0.30 14.08
N ASN A 94 -8.70 0.82 14.39
CA ASN A 94 -7.99 2.05 13.97
C ASN A 94 -6.63 2.18 14.67
N SER A 95 -6.62 1.76 15.91
CA SER A 95 -5.34 1.86 16.65
C SER A 95 -4.31 0.87 16.09
N LEU A 96 -4.76 -0.24 15.62
CA LEU A 96 -3.84 -1.21 15.00
C LEU A 96 -3.12 -0.58 13.80
N LYS A 97 -3.73 0.26 13.10
CA LYS A 97 -3.13 0.91 11.89
C LYS A 97 -2.04 1.89 12.29
N GLU A 98 -2.08 2.34 13.49
CA GLU A 98 -1.13 3.42 13.86
C GLU A 98 0.06 2.86 14.64
N ASN A 99 -0.10 1.58 15.07
CA ASN A 99 0.92 1.17 16.06
C ASN A 99 1.87 0.14 15.46
N PHE A 100 1.61 -0.30 14.24
CA PHE A 100 2.61 -1.26 13.70
C PHE A 100 3.63 -0.49 12.86
N ASN A 101 4.86 -1.01 13.07
CA ASN A 101 6.00 -0.30 12.45
C ASN A 101 6.35 -0.95 11.09
N MET A 102 5.59 -0.49 10.01
CA MET A 102 5.78 -1.09 8.67
C MET A 102 7.22 -0.85 8.18
N VAL A 103 7.78 0.28 8.62
CA VAL A 103 9.18 0.54 8.20
C VAL A 103 10.10 -0.56 8.71
N LYS A 104 9.85 -0.87 9.98
CA LYS A 104 10.69 -1.94 10.58
C LYS A 104 10.53 -3.24 9.79
N TYR A 105 9.38 -3.68 9.42
CA TYR A 105 9.14 -4.97 8.75
C TYR A 105 9.68 -4.95 7.32
N PHE A 106 9.50 -3.85 6.62
CA PHE A 106 10.10 -3.75 5.27
C PHE A 106 11.63 -3.80 5.36
N ASN A 107 12.16 -3.11 6.36
CA ASN A 107 13.64 -3.15 6.50
C ASN A 107 14.14 -4.57 6.71
N ILE A 108 13.46 -5.31 7.53
CA ILE A 108 13.91 -6.69 7.81
C ILE A 108 13.86 -7.52 6.51
N GLU A 109 12.68 -7.43 5.87
CA GLU A 109 12.52 -8.30 4.68
C GLU A 109 13.50 -7.89 3.56
N LEU A 110 13.59 -6.68 3.28
CA LEU A 110 14.52 -6.24 2.21
C LEU A 110 15.98 -6.54 2.58
N SER A 111 16.31 -6.37 3.85
CA SER A 111 17.68 -6.75 4.26
C SER A 111 17.91 -8.25 4.08
N ASN A 112 16.87 -9.08 4.39
CA ASN A 112 17.02 -10.54 4.20
C ASN A 112 17.27 -10.88 2.72
N ILE A 113 16.54 -10.12 1.88
CA ILE A 113 16.63 -10.46 0.44
C ILE A 113 17.95 -9.92 -0.12
N THR A 114 18.46 -8.82 0.45
CA THR A 114 19.66 -8.20 -0.15
C THR A 114 20.89 -8.53 0.69
N GLN A 115 20.73 -9.34 1.64
CA GLN A 115 21.83 -9.76 2.53
C GLN A 115 22.44 -8.58 3.28
N GLY A 116 21.58 -7.56 3.60
CA GLY A 116 21.99 -6.51 4.57
C GLY A 116 22.51 -5.27 3.84
N TYR A 117 22.42 -5.22 2.58
CA TYR A 117 23.03 -4.09 1.83
C TYR A 117 22.11 -2.86 1.87
N ILE A 118 20.94 -3.03 2.35
CA ILE A 118 20.04 -1.87 2.36
C ILE A 118 20.26 -1.09 3.68
N LYS A 119 20.36 0.30 3.50
CA LYS A 119 20.50 1.18 4.69
C LYS A 119 19.51 2.34 4.60
N ASN A 120 19.23 2.98 5.79
CA ASN A 120 18.48 4.26 5.92
C ASN A 120 17.10 4.16 5.27
N MET A 121 16.39 3.04 5.60
CA MET A 121 15.05 2.87 5.00
C MET A 121 14.03 3.74 5.75
N ARG A 122 13.18 4.30 4.89
CA ARG A 122 12.10 5.13 5.47
C ARG A 122 10.88 5.07 4.55
N ILE A 123 9.73 5.19 5.18
CA ILE A 123 8.48 5.27 4.39
C ILE A 123 7.88 6.66 4.59
N ALA A 124 7.59 7.29 3.46
CA ALA A 124 7.08 8.67 3.56
C ALA A 124 5.94 8.87 2.55
N ASP A 125 5.10 9.84 2.95
CA ASP A 125 3.94 10.16 2.07
C ASP A 125 4.36 11.05 0.91
N THR A 126 5.60 11.49 1.11
CA THR A 126 6.17 12.28 -0.01
C THR A 126 7.57 11.76 -0.35
N TYR A 127 7.86 11.89 -1.56
CA TYR A 127 9.27 11.54 -1.90
C TYR A 127 10.11 12.81 -1.96
N LYS A 128 11.23 12.97 -1.12
CA LYS A 128 12.14 14.16 -1.10
C LYS A 128 13.16 14.04 -2.23
N LEU A 129 12.72 14.00 -3.50
CA LEU A 129 13.83 14.23 -4.46
C LEU A 129 13.59 15.56 -5.19
N GLY A 130 13.98 16.67 -4.62
CA GLY A 130 14.23 17.99 -5.28
C GLY A 130 14.40 17.85 -6.80
N ILE A 131 14.58 16.48 -7.41
CA ILE A 131 15.00 16.43 -8.83
C ILE A 131 13.82 15.92 -9.69
N PHE A 132 12.79 15.20 -9.08
CA PHE A 132 11.64 14.78 -9.91
C PHE A 132 10.35 15.11 -9.16
N LYS A 133 9.78 16.30 -9.46
CA LYS A 133 8.43 16.61 -8.90
C LYS A 133 7.34 15.81 -9.64
N VAL A 134 6.95 14.67 -9.08
CA VAL A 134 6.01 13.73 -9.73
C VAL A 134 4.60 14.32 -9.59
N GLU A 135 4.04 15.02 -10.63
CA GLU A 135 2.59 15.32 -10.61
C GLU A 135 1.84 14.26 -11.42
N ALA A 136 0.58 14.10 -11.05
CA ALA A 136 -0.35 13.10 -11.62
C ALA A 136 -0.44 13.26 -13.15
N PHE A 137 -0.23 12.09 -14.00
CA PHE A 137 -0.09 11.69 -15.41
C PHE A 137 -1.37 12.00 -16.18
N VAL A 138 -2.46 12.33 -15.61
CA VAL A 138 -3.67 12.59 -16.44
C VAL A 138 -4.20 13.99 -16.07
N LYS A 139 -4.24 14.85 -17.16
CA LYS A 139 -4.87 16.18 -16.99
C LYS A 139 -6.28 16.05 -16.37
N GLY A 140 -6.53 16.71 -15.15
CA GLY A 140 -7.86 16.60 -14.49
C GLY A 140 -7.86 15.53 -13.39
N VAL A 141 -6.67 14.97 -13.17
CA VAL A 141 -6.58 13.87 -12.19
C VAL A 141 -6.08 14.46 -10.86
N GLU A 142 -6.91 14.23 -10.01
CA GLU A 142 -6.57 14.65 -8.63
C GLU A 142 -5.84 13.51 -7.88
N THR A 143 -4.55 13.94 -7.37
CA THR A 143 -3.85 12.94 -6.52
C THR A 143 -4.57 12.79 -5.17
N THR A 144 -4.85 11.56 -4.86
CA THR A 144 -5.60 11.36 -3.59
C THR A 144 -4.69 10.79 -2.50
N GLY A 145 -3.44 10.42 -3.01
CA GLY A 145 -2.51 9.91 -1.97
C GLY A 145 -1.28 9.28 -2.63
N ALA A 146 -0.17 9.30 -1.70
CA ALA A 146 1.08 8.65 -2.19
C ALA A 146 1.84 8.04 -1.00
N SER A 147 2.46 6.89 -1.36
CA SER A 147 3.32 6.27 -0.35
C SER A 147 4.62 5.77 -1.00
N PHE A 148 5.73 6.14 -0.18
CA PHE A 148 7.03 5.81 -0.80
C PHE A 148 7.92 5.11 0.22
N VAL A 149 8.63 4.06 -0.35
CA VAL A 149 9.73 3.45 0.44
C VAL A 149 11.08 3.97 -0.06
N ASN A 150 11.79 4.64 0.93
CA ASN A 150 13.11 5.23 0.57
C ASN A 150 14.22 4.45 1.27
N PHE A 151 15.23 4.19 0.39
CA PHE A 151 16.33 3.45 1.04
C PHE A 151 17.61 3.66 0.23
N ASN A 152 18.76 3.25 0.97
CA ASN A 152 20.06 3.31 0.27
C ASN A 152 20.59 1.88 0.04
N LEU A 153 20.94 1.71 -1.18
CA LEU A 153 21.65 0.46 -1.51
C LEU A 153 23.04 0.78 -2.05
N GLU A 154 24.10 0.26 -1.27
CA GLU A 154 25.50 0.54 -1.67
C GLU A 154 25.73 2.05 -1.86
N ASP A 155 25.09 2.91 -1.06
CA ASP A 155 25.28 4.37 -0.97
C ASP A 155 24.53 5.08 -2.10
N GLN A 156 23.67 4.26 -2.82
CA GLN A 156 22.81 4.92 -3.83
C GLN A 156 21.36 5.01 -3.31
N GLY A 157 20.82 6.13 -3.61
CA GLY A 157 19.46 6.38 -3.08
C GLY A 157 18.37 5.84 -4.03
N PHE A 158 17.42 5.13 -3.36
CA PHE A 158 16.29 4.62 -4.15
C PHE A 158 14.98 4.99 -3.45
N SER A 159 14.03 5.12 -4.38
CA SER A 159 12.67 5.38 -3.83
C SER A 159 11.65 4.62 -4.68
N TYR A 160 10.97 3.81 -4.00
CA TYR A 160 9.86 3.05 -4.62
C TYR A 160 8.52 3.51 -4.05
N GLY A 161 7.64 3.92 -5.06
CA GLY A 161 6.41 4.52 -4.49
C GLY A 161 5.20 4.16 -5.31
N VAL A 162 3.99 4.26 -4.63
CA VAL A 162 2.69 4.08 -5.29
C VAL A 162 1.89 5.39 -5.16
N VAL A 163 1.43 5.80 -6.31
CA VAL A 163 0.64 7.04 -6.29
C VAL A 163 -0.79 6.73 -6.76
N ASN A 164 -1.76 7.25 -5.89
CA ASN A 164 -3.19 7.09 -6.25
C ASN A 164 -3.78 8.39 -6.80
N SER A 165 -4.57 8.14 -7.88
CA SER A 165 -5.20 9.33 -8.46
C SER A 165 -6.62 9.00 -8.93
N ARG A 166 -7.40 10.16 -9.17
CA ARG A 166 -8.77 9.92 -9.66
C ARG A 166 -9.16 10.99 -10.66
N THR A 167 -10.10 10.53 -11.59
CA THR A 167 -10.63 11.52 -12.54
C THR A 167 -12.15 11.52 -12.47
N LEU A 168 -12.64 12.80 -12.55
CA LEU A 168 -14.12 12.90 -12.56
C LEU A 168 -14.65 12.57 -13.97
N VAL A 169 -15.52 11.56 -14.01
CA VAL A 169 -16.01 11.07 -15.32
C VAL A 169 -17.42 11.59 -15.57
N THR A 170 -18.22 11.80 -14.62
CA THR A 170 -19.59 12.29 -14.90
C THR A 170 -20.19 12.87 -13.61
N VAL A 171 -21.02 13.85 -13.87
CA VAL A 171 -21.90 14.32 -12.78
C VAL A 171 -23.34 13.88 -13.09
N SER A 172 -23.84 12.81 -12.30
CA SER A 172 -25.20 12.31 -12.56
C SER A 172 -26.27 13.39 -12.34
N LYS A 173 -27.49 13.27 -12.98
CA LYS A 173 -28.68 14.16 -12.95
C LYS A 173 -29.05 14.54 -11.51
N ASN A 174 -28.45 13.77 -10.49
CA ASN A 174 -28.70 14.15 -9.08
C ASN A 174 -27.47 14.80 -8.46
N ASN A 175 -26.55 15.30 -9.24
CA ASN A 175 -25.31 15.94 -8.72
C ASN A 175 -24.37 14.92 -8.08
N GLN A 176 -24.56 13.65 -8.40
CA GLN A 176 -23.54 12.69 -7.88
C GLN A 176 -22.33 12.66 -8.80
N ARG A 177 -21.12 12.84 -8.18
CA ARG A 177 -19.84 12.84 -8.96
C ARG A 177 -19.28 11.41 -9.01
N ILE A 178 -19.11 10.92 -10.30
CA ILE A 178 -18.48 9.60 -10.46
C ILE A 178 -17.00 9.78 -10.84
N TYR A 179 -16.19 8.95 -9.97
CA TYR A 179 -14.74 9.11 -10.23
C TYR A 179 -14.16 7.78 -10.76
N ASN A 180 -13.23 7.94 -11.67
CA ASN A 180 -12.35 6.80 -12.00
C ASN A 180 -11.03 6.87 -11.22
N TYR A 181 -10.67 5.71 -10.62
CA TYR A 181 -9.47 5.72 -9.75
C TYR A 181 -8.32 5.00 -10.47
N TYR A 182 -7.16 5.62 -10.17
CA TYR A 182 -5.94 5.07 -10.80
C TYR A 182 -4.86 4.88 -9.74
N THR A 183 -4.14 3.70 -9.94
CA THR A 183 -2.97 3.47 -9.06
C THR A 183 -1.74 3.20 -9.93
N GLN A 184 -0.68 4.02 -9.54
CA GLN A 184 0.55 3.84 -10.34
C GLN A 184 1.75 3.65 -9.41
N THR A 185 2.65 2.85 -9.97
CA THR A 185 3.85 2.54 -9.17
C THR A 185 5.10 3.10 -9.87
N PHE A 186 6.05 3.60 -8.91
CA PHE A 186 7.23 4.22 -9.53
C PHE A 186 8.48 3.83 -8.73
N MET A 187 9.57 3.88 -9.52
CA MET A 187 10.88 3.80 -8.83
C MET A 187 11.81 4.90 -9.35
N VAL A 188 12.42 5.41 -8.27
CA VAL A 188 13.42 6.44 -8.61
C VAL A 188 14.77 5.98 -8.04
N ALA A 189 15.71 6.11 -8.91
CA ALA A 189 17.08 5.81 -8.43
C ALA A 189 18.01 7.00 -8.68
N ASN A 190 18.80 7.34 -7.57
CA ASN A 190 19.78 8.44 -7.66
C ASN A 190 21.19 7.87 -7.43
N PHE A 191 22.00 8.24 -8.35
CA PHE A 191 23.34 7.63 -8.23
C PHE A 191 24.37 8.71 -7.91
N GLU A 192 25.29 8.54 -6.77
CA GLU A 192 26.34 9.40 -6.20
C GLU A 192 27.46 9.63 -7.23
N TYR A 193 27.56 8.89 -8.36
CA TYR A 193 28.56 9.13 -9.43
C TYR A 193 27.82 9.39 -10.76
N ASP A 194 28.15 10.57 -11.45
CA ASP A 194 27.64 10.91 -12.79
C ASP A 194 27.30 9.63 -13.59
N VAL A 195 26.00 9.46 -13.80
CA VAL A 195 25.79 8.59 -14.98
C VAL A 195 26.13 9.35 -16.27
N VAL A 196 27.00 10.83 -15.98
CA VAL A 196 27.80 11.85 -16.69
C VAL A 196 27.11 13.22 -16.46
N GLU A 197 27.83 14.53 -16.13
CA GLU A 197 28.02 15.88 -15.51
C GLU A 197 27.02 16.87 -16.12
N ALA A 198 25.97 17.49 -15.38
CA ALA A 198 25.55 18.84 -15.00
C ALA A 198 24.07 18.83 -14.60
N PRO A 199 23.62 19.84 -13.66
CA PRO A 199 22.37 19.90 -12.88
C PRO A 199 21.27 20.69 -13.62
N ILE A 200 19.98 20.08 -13.70
CA ILE A 200 18.93 21.06 -14.07
C ILE A 200 17.71 20.82 -13.17
N ASN A 201 16.97 21.92 -12.65
CA ASN A 201 15.71 22.24 -11.96
C ASN A 201 14.53 22.28 -12.96
N PHE A 202 13.24 21.67 -12.45
CA PHE A 202 12.03 21.43 -13.26
C PHE A 202 10.89 22.32 -12.74
N TYR A 203 10.15 23.20 -13.81
CA TYR A 203 8.77 23.72 -13.66
C TYR A 203 8.00 23.49 -14.96
N TYR A 204 6.29 23.33 -14.79
CA TYR A 204 5.39 22.59 -15.69
C TYR A 204 4.29 23.53 -16.20
N SER A 205 3.67 22.99 -17.70
CA SER A 205 2.29 23.36 -18.10
C SER A 205 1.80 22.39 -19.18
N LYS A 206 1.19 21.19 -18.87
CA LYS A 206 -0.14 20.62 -19.23
C LYS A 206 0.04 19.45 -20.20
N SER A 207 -0.10 18.02 -19.77
CA SER A 207 -0.74 16.72 -20.06
C SER A 207 0.33 15.65 -20.30
N PRO A 208 -0.11 14.15 -20.10
CA PRO A 208 0.16 13.31 -18.93
C PRO A 208 1.48 12.54 -19.06
N PHE A 209 2.53 13.24 -18.61
CA PHE A 209 3.71 12.89 -17.78
C PHE A 209 4.95 13.56 -18.37
N PHE A 210 5.45 14.73 -17.87
CA PHE A 210 6.65 15.55 -17.61
C PHE A 210 7.44 15.77 -18.89
N LYS A 211 7.02 16.82 -19.77
CA LYS A 211 7.96 17.25 -20.83
C LYS A 211 8.86 18.39 -20.33
N GLU A 212 9.81 18.04 -19.38
CA GLU A 212 10.90 19.05 -19.39
C GLU A 212 11.23 19.49 -20.82
N LYS A 213 11.25 20.82 -21.07
CA LYS A 213 11.92 21.35 -22.26
C LYS A 213 13.26 20.64 -22.53
N GLY A 214 13.22 19.64 -23.47
CA GLY A 214 14.53 19.06 -23.86
C GLY A 214 14.51 17.53 -23.70
N ILE A 215 13.51 16.86 -23.02
CA ILE A 215 13.39 15.39 -22.93
C ILE A 215 12.52 14.91 -24.10
N GLU A 216 13.17 14.18 -24.85
CA GLU A 216 12.49 13.69 -26.08
C GLU A 216 12.42 12.16 -26.06
N LYS A 217 11.31 11.80 -26.53
CA LYS A 217 11.25 10.33 -26.71
C LYS A 217 12.37 9.88 -27.68
N ILE A 218 12.93 8.73 -27.24
CA ILE A 218 14.04 8.23 -28.08
C ILE A 218 13.61 6.86 -28.65
N GLU A 219 13.84 6.86 -29.91
CA GLU A 219 13.66 5.51 -30.51
C GLU A 219 15.01 4.75 -30.53
N LEU A 220 15.00 3.61 -29.73
CA LEU A 220 16.28 2.85 -29.66
C LEU A 220 16.36 1.82 -30.78
N GLU A 221 17.43 1.19 -30.90
CA GLU A 221 17.74 0.31 -32.05
C GLU A 221 16.91 -0.97 -31.99
N SER A 222 16.37 -1.32 -30.88
CA SER A 222 15.57 -2.56 -30.79
C SER A 222 14.08 -2.22 -30.86
N ASN A 223 13.42 -2.76 -31.98
CA ASN A 223 11.97 -2.49 -32.16
C ASN A 223 11.14 -3.19 -31.06
N ASP A 224 11.65 -4.38 -30.73
CA ASP A 224 10.91 -5.14 -29.69
C ASP A 224 10.95 -4.40 -28.35
N PHE A 225 12.04 -3.83 -28.07
CA PHE A 225 12.15 -3.07 -26.80
C PHE A 225 11.29 -1.82 -26.85
N ASN A 226 11.29 -1.13 -27.94
CA ASN A 226 10.52 0.14 -28.05
C ASN A 226 9.01 -0.13 -27.99
N LYS A 227 8.58 -1.45 -28.30
CA LYS A 227 7.14 -1.78 -28.19
C LYS A 227 6.72 -1.94 -26.73
N GLN A 228 7.70 -2.24 -25.97
CA GLN A 228 7.32 -2.56 -24.57
C GLN A 228 7.63 -1.40 -23.64
N THR A 229 8.65 -0.61 -24.00
CA THR A 229 9.11 0.43 -23.06
C THR A 229 9.30 1.74 -23.84
N ASN A 230 8.68 2.68 -23.21
CA ASN A 230 8.95 4.03 -23.77
C ASN A 230 10.09 4.73 -23.02
N VAL A 231 11.12 5.15 -23.92
CA VAL A 231 12.30 5.74 -23.24
C VAL A 231 12.34 7.25 -23.53
N TYR A 232 12.54 7.94 -22.42
CA TYR A 232 12.68 9.41 -22.54
C TYR A 232 14.00 9.85 -21.91
N SER A 233 14.60 10.85 -22.68
CA SER A 233 15.89 11.26 -22.10
C SER A 233 16.14 12.74 -22.39
N THR A 234 16.96 13.31 -21.51
CA THR A 234 17.38 14.71 -21.77
C THR A 234 18.56 14.74 -22.75
N ASN A 235 19.19 13.61 -23.06
CA ASN A 235 20.34 13.46 -23.96
C ASN A 235 20.21 12.14 -24.73
N GLN A 236 19.86 12.24 -25.90
CA GLN A 236 19.54 11.02 -26.68
C GLN A 236 20.80 10.20 -26.96
N ILE A 237 21.89 10.95 -27.23
CA ILE A 237 23.14 10.21 -27.56
C ILE A 237 23.61 9.42 -26.33
N LEU A 238 23.40 9.97 -25.25
CA LEU A 238 23.89 9.28 -24.02
C LEU A 238 22.99 8.10 -23.68
N SER A 239 21.78 8.33 -23.81
CA SER A 239 20.85 7.23 -23.47
C SER A 239 21.02 6.05 -24.43
N ARG A 240 21.37 6.36 -25.66
CA ARG A 240 21.57 5.27 -26.63
C ARG A 240 22.87 4.51 -26.34
N LYS A 241 23.82 5.27 -25.83
CA LYS A 241 25.07 4.59 -25.43
C LYS A 241 24.85 3.72 -24.18
N PHE A 242 24.04 4.31 -23.34
CA PHE A 242 23.81 3.57 -22.09
C PHE A 242 22.97 2.31 -22.35
N LEU A 243 22.00 2.44 -23.24
CA LEU A 243 21.12 1.28 -23.50
C LEU A 243 21.61 0.57 -24.76
N SER A 244 22.64 -0.13 -24.63
CA SER A 244 23.17 -0.89 -25.77
C SER A 244 22.25 -2.06 -26.15
N PRO A 245 22.39 -2.50 -27.31
CA PRO A 245 21.57 -3.66 -27.74
C PRO A 245 21.66 -4.82 -26.74
N LYS A 246 22.84 -5.04 -26.29
CA LYS A 246 22.96 -6.15 -25.31
C LYS A 246 22.10 -5.88 -24.07
N LYS A 247 22.17 -4.66 -23.50
CA LYS A 247 21.36 -4.36 -22.29
C LYS A 247 19.86 -4.42 -22.60
N MET A 248 19.53 -3.96 -23.77
CA MET A 248 18.10 -4.00 -24.12
C MET A 248 17.62 -5.46 -24.22
N ASN A 249 18.43 -6.31 -24.82
CA ASN A 249 18.05 -7.74 -24.89
C ASN A 249 17.97 -8.38 -23.50
N ASN A 250 18.90 -8.03 -22.71
CA ASN A 250 18.82 -8.55 -21.34
C ASN A 250 17.52 -8.12 -20.63
N LEU A 251 17.18 -6.87 -20.88
CA LEU A 251 15.94 -6.38 -20.22
C LEU A 251 14.72 -7.09 -20.83
N LEU A 252 14.78 -7.32 -22.13
CA LEU A 252 13.65 -8.06 -22.74
C LEU A 252 13.57 -9.48 -22.18
N ASP A 253 14.76 -10.10 -22.02
CA ASP A 253 14.76 -11.45 -21.42
C ASP A 253 14.23 -11.42 -19.98
N PHE A 254 14.65 -10.32 -19.31
CA PHE A 254 14.16 -10.18 -17.92
C PHE A 254 12.63 -10.06 -17.89
N ASN A 255 12.06 -9.43 -18.89
CA ASN A 255 10.60 -9.16 -18.87
C ASN A 255 9.80 -10.37 -19.35
N LYS A 256 10.46 -11.39 -19.90
CA LYS A 256 9.74 -12.61 -20.34
C LYS A 256 9.22 -13.40 -19.14
N ASN A 257 9.85 -13.22 -18.01
CA ASN A 257 9.34 -13.89 -16.80
C ASN A 257 8.12 -13.15 -16.21
N LYS A 258 7.04 -13.89 -16.02
CA LYS A 258 5.76 -13.24 -15.64
C LYS A 258 5.80 -12.78 -14.18
N ASP A 259 6.78 -13.24 -13.48
CA ASP A 259 6.85 -12.85 -12.05
C ASP A 259 7.75 -11.63 -11.86
N GLN A 260 8.34 -11.10 -12.98
CA GLN A 260 9.22 -9.92 -12.85
C GLN A 260 8.48 -8.65 -13.29
N VAL A 261 9.02 -7.61 -12.74
CA VAL A 261 8.32 -6.34 -13.02
C VAL A 261 8.65 -5.91 -14.46
N GLY A 262 7.64 -5.26 -15.05
CA GLY A 262 7.90 -4.58 -16.34
C GLY A 262 8.00 -3.05 -16.15
N VAL A 263 8.62 -2.51 -17.31
CA VAL A 263 8.73 -1.03 -17.23
C VAL A 263 8.03 -0.45 -18.46
N LYS A 264 7.04 0.38 -18.07
CA LYS A 264 6.30 1.03 -19.18
C LYS A 264 7.01 2.32 -19.63
N TYR A 265 7.47 3.07 -18.63
CA TYR A 265 8.20 4.31 -18.98
C TYR A 265 9.53 4.35 -18.22
N LEU A 266 10.54 4.67 -19.06
CA LEU A 266 11.87 4.83 -18.45
C LEU A 266 12.43 6.22 -18.79
N PHE A 267 12.68 6.85 -17.67
CA PHE A 267 13.29 8.19 -17.86
C PHE A 267 14.73 8.19 -17.35
N MET A 268 15.42 8.73 -18.25
CA MET A 268 16.85 8.70 -17.84
C MET A 268 17.42 10.11 -17.87
N ASP A 269 18.12 10.28 -16.74
CA ASP A 269 18.93 11.52 -16.66
C ASP A 269 20.36 11.17 -16.25
N ARG A 270 21.12 12.14 -16.17
CA ARG A 270 22.56 11.94 -15.94
C ARG A 270 22.82 11.12 -14.67
N ASN A 271 22.13 11.30 -13.55
CA ASN A 271 22.43 10.52 -12.33
C ASN A 271 21.14 9.95 -11.73
N SER A 272 20.21 9.86 -12.74
CA SER A 272 18.96 9.39 -12.09
C SER A 272 18.11 8.64 -13.12
N ILE A 273 17.52 7.66 -12.57
CA ILE A 273 16.52 6.95 -13.38
C ILE A 273 15.16 7.02 -12.66
N PHE A 274 14.24 7.28 -13.59
CA PHE A 274 12.87 7.24 -13.08
C PHE A 274 12.04 6.29 -13.95
N MET A 275 11.27 5.44 -13.17
CA MET A 275 10.55 4.44 -13.97
C MET A 275 9.13 4.28 -13.42
N GLU A 276 8.24 4.20 -14.48
CA GLU A 276 6.92 3.62 -14.09
C GLU A 276 6.94 2.10 -14.23
N VAL A 277 6.59 1.53 -13.08
CA VAL A 277 6.77 0.07 -13.00
C VAL A 277 5.39 -0.59 -13.15
N LEU A 278 5.39 -1.57 -14.03
CA LEU A 278 4.17 -2.41 -14.06
C LEU A 278 4.35 -3.66 -13.20
N ASN A 279 3.59 -3.54 -12.04
CA ASN A 279 3.74 -4.69 -11.12
C ASN A 279 2.93 -5.89 -11.64
N ARG A 280 3.55 -7.01 -11.85
CA ARG A 280 2.81 -8.16 -12.42
C ARG A 280 2.47 -9.17 -11.31
N ALA A 281 3.16 -8.93 -10.11
CA ALA A 281 2.90 -9.87 -8.99
C ALA A 281 1.84 -9.31 -8.05
N ILE A 282 1.69 -7.92 -8.05
CA ILE A 282 0.71 -7.32 -7.11
C ILE A 282 -0.20 -6.37 -7.92
N VAL A 283 -1.51 -6.73 -7.73
CA VAL A 283 -2.44 -5.78 -8.38
C VAL A 283 -2.87 -4.72 -7.34
N HIS A 284 -2.38 -3.51 -7.61
CA HIS A 284 -2.84 -2.42 -6.71
C HIS A 284 -4.20 -1.91 -7.18
N LYS A 285 -5.31 -2.43 -6.50
CA LYS A 285 -6.64 -1.93 -6.92
C LYS A 285 -7.07 -0.78 -6.02
N ASP A 286 -7.67 0.31 -6.62
CA ASP A 286 -8.29 1.40 -5.83
C ASP A 286 -7.22 2.32 -5.22
N THR A 287 -7.57 2.92 -3.87
CA THR A 287 -6.62 3.68 -3.03
C THR A 287 -5.70 2.73 -2.24
N TYR A 288 -4.44 2.64 -2.78
CA TYR A 288 -3.44 1.76 -2.13
C TYR A 288 -2.40 2.60 -1.38
N ILE A 289 -2.24 2.18 -0.08
CA ILE A 289 -1.21 2.86 0.75
C ILE A 289 -0.29 1.78 1.35
N ILE A 290 0.95 1.94 1.09
CA ILE A 290 1.98 0.94 1.43
C ILE A 290 1.97 0.66 2.95
N TRP A 291 1.48 1.65 3.73
CA TRP A 291 1.66 1.43 5.18
C TRP A 291 0.33 1.05 5.81
N GLU A 292 -0.73 0.81 4.93
CA GLU A 292 -2.03 0.53 5.55
C GLU A 292 -2.19 -0.99 5.74
N LEU A 293 -2.71 -1.38 6.91
CA LEU A 293 -2.89 -2.82 7.23
C LEU A 293 -4.26 -3.30 6.72
N PRO A 294 -4.30 -4.56 6.26
CA PRO A 294 -5.59 -5.14 5.87
C PRO A 294 -6.51 -5.38 7.08
N PRO A 295 -7.72 -5.29 6.81
CA PRO A 295 -8.66 -5.48 7.93
C PRO A 295 -8.52 -6.87 8.56
N GLY A 296 -8.03 -7.00 9.90
CA GLY A 296 -8.06 -8.30 10.61
C GLY A 296 -8.54 -8.12 12.05
N ASN A 297 -9.10 -9.31 12.53
CA ASN A 297 -9.73 -9.15 13.87
C ASN A 297 -9.02 -10.01 14.91
N ASN A 298 -7.97 -10.70 14.45
CA ASN A 298 -7.23 -11.48 15.47
C ASN A 298 -5.74 -11.53 15.09
N ILE A 299 -4.94 -11.96 16.15
CA ILE A 299 -3.47 -11.86 16.05
C ILE A 299 -2.98 -12.65 14.82
N LYS A 300 -3.52 -13.82 14.66
CA LYS A 300 -3.02 -14.67 13.55
C LYS A 300 -3.33 -14.04 12.19
N THR A 301 -4.54 -13.60 12.11
CA THR A 301 -4.94 -13.01 10.82
C THR A 301 -4.14 -11.73 10.53
N ILE A 302 -3.97 -10.95 11.55
CA ILE A 302 -3.27 -9.67 11.31
C ILE A 302 -1.78 -9.94 11.02
N SER A 303 -1.22 -10.85 11.75
CA SER A 303 0.22 -11.15 11.51
C SER A 303 0.42 -11.70 10.10
N ASN A 304 -0.48 -12.58 9.68
CA ASN A 304 -0.34 -13.16 8.34
C ASN A 304 -0.53 -12.09 7.25
N GLU A 305 -1.47 -11.24 7.48
CA GLU A 305 -1.71 -10.19 6.47
C GLU A 305 -0.53 -9.23 6.36
N ILE A 306 0.05 -8.90 7.54
CA ILE A 306 1.23 -7.99 7.49
C ILE A 306 2.38 -8.72 6.76
N TYR A 307 2.53 -9.98 7.13
CA TYR A 307 3.63 -10.74 6.51
C TYR A 307 3.44 -10.82 5.00
N LYS A 308 2.27 -11.17 4.57
CA LYS A 308 2.02 -11.30 3.12
C LYS A 308 2.23 -9.95 2.41
N LYS A 309 1.74 -8.97 2.98
CA LYS A 309 1.91 -7.63 2.37
C LYS A 309 3.39 -7.25 2.25
N VAL A 310 4.14 -7.38 3.35
CA VAL A 310 5.55 -6.95 3.36
C VAL A 310 6.34 -7.83 2.38
N THR A 311 6.09 -9.10 2.39
CA THR A 311 6.90 -9.99 1.53
C THR A 311 6.57 -9.74 0.06
N SER A 312 5.30 -9.60 -0.23
CA SER A 312 4.92 -9.37 -1.63
C SER A 312 5.45 -8.03 -2.15
N GLU A 313 5.34 -6.98 -1.38
CA GLU A 313 5.81 -5.66 -1.85
C GLU A 313 7.34 -5.61 -1.90
N SER A 314 7.96 -6.26 -0.93
CA SER A 314 9.44 -6.29 -0.96
C SER A 314 9.93 -7.08 -2.19
N LYS A 315 9.18 -8.10 -2.56
CA LYS A 315 9.54 -8.83 -3.80
C LYS A 315 9.46 -7.92 -5.02
N ASP A 316 8.41 -7.08 -5.09
CA ASP A 316 8.31 -6.13 -6.22
C ASP A 316 9.48 -5.14 -6.21
N ILE A 317 9.76 -4.68 -4.98
CA ILE A 317 10.89 -3.71 -4.89
C ILE A 317 12.17 -4.40 -5.35
N PHE A 318 12.33 -5.61 -4.87
CA PHE A 318 13.58 -6.31 -5.23
C PHE A 318 13.61 -6.59 -6.74
N SER A 319 12.52 -7.07 -7.28
CA SER A 319 12.47 -7.29 -8.73
C SER A 319 12.79 -6.00 -9.51
N THR A 320 12.25 -4.86 -9.04
CA THR A 320 12.57 -3.57 -9.69
C THR A 320 14.06 -3.26 -9.58
N LEU A 321 14.64 -3.56 -8.44
CA LEU A 321 16.09 -3.33 -8.29
C LEU A 321 16.89 -4.23 -9.23
N LYS A 322 16.42 -5.48 -9.37
CA LYS A 322 17.13 -6.39 -10.31
C LYS A 322 17.04 -5.87 -11.75
N TYR A 323 15.81 -5.32 -12.00
CA TYR A 323 15.72 -4.69 -13.33
C TYR A 323 16.78 -3.61 -13.51
N ILE A 324 16.92 -2.73 -12.50
CA ILE A 324 17.91 -1.65 -12.61
C ILE A 324 19.33 -2.24 -12.64
N GLN A 325 19.50 -3.32 -11.86
CA GLN A 325 20.82 -3.99 -11.86
C GLN A 325 21.16 -4.52 -13.27
N THR A 326 20.15 -4.98 -14.02
CA THR A 326 20.38 -5.48 -15.39
C THR A 326 20.91 -4.37 -16.30
N LEU A 327 20.68 -3.18 -15.76
CA LEU A 327 21.23 -2.04 -16.53
C LEU A 327 22.70 -1.80 -16.18
N GLU A 328 23.18 -2.64 -15.22
CA GLU A 328 24.58 -2.63 -14.76
C GLU A 328 24.96 -1.29 -14.15
N VAL A 329 24.04 -0.69 -13.46
CA VAL A 329 24.32 0.63 -12.83
C VAL A 329 24.79 0.41 -11.39
N PHE A 330 24.70 -0.90 -10.93
CA PHE A 330 25.36 -1.28 -9.67
C PHE A 330 25.55 -2.80 -9.64
N PRO A 331 26.64 -3.34 -8.85
CA PRO A 331 27.10 -4.74 -8.95
C PRO A 331 25.99 -5.74 -8.60
N ASP A 332 26.18 -7.10 -9.12
CA ASP A 332 25.23 -8.21 -8.89
C ASP A 332 25.13 -8.52 -7.38
#